data_AF-A0A7X1B6G8-F1
#
_entry.id   AF-A0A7X1B6G8-F1
#
_cell.length_a   1.000
_cell.length_b   1.000
_cell.length_c   1.000
_cell.angle_alpha   90.00
_cell.angle_beta   90.00
_cell.angle_gamma   90.00
#
_symmetry.space_group_name_H-M   'P 1'
#
loop_
_entity.id
_entity.type
_entity.pdbx_description
1 polymer ?
#
loop_
_entity_poly.entity_id
_entity_poly.type
_entity_poly.pdbx_seq_one_letter_code
_entity_poly.pdbx_strand_id
1 'polypeptide(L)'
;MSHTQTESKSLLALAITGLVCWGFALYLPLSQVSKFGLINLGRLISVGESFRNNGQHILALVTDLTIVVFPTLLFLLLPIIVISQNRTSPVPGARFAFSICAAGKEWAMPEVLMLSALVAFIKLGDLATAEFDTGFYFLLASSLILIYLLRAVRLPKPRLRGSRNAAWALLISATILLVPANVLPIMEVRSVSGTSRSTIIGGVADLSGHGLWGIASIVFIASILVPFGKIGSVAWLLFSEKNSATLERQNRIHRALHVIGRWSMLDIFLIGILAGLVDFGAIATIQAGPAAPAFAASVVLTILALNKVDHPNFQLQTQPTP
;
A
#
# COMPACT_ATOMS: atom_id res chain seq x y z
N MET A 1 2.74 0.02 39.23
CA MET A 1 1.43 0.39 38.67
C MET A 1 1.41 1.76 37.97
N SER A 2 2.32 2.70 38.28
CA SER A 2 2.36 4.02 37.64
C SER A 2 2.89 4.01 36.18
N HIS A 3 3.94 3.24 35.87
CA HIS A 3 4.55 3.24 34.52
C HIS A 3 3.62 2.77 33.40
N THR A 4 2.84 1.70 33.62
CA THR A 4 1.94 1.13 32.59
C THR A 4 0.71 2.00 32.31
N GLN A 5 0.26 2.79 33.29
CA GLN A 5 -0.82 3.76 33.09
C GLN A 5 -0.35 4.99 32.32
N THR A 6 0.87 5.47 32.60
CA THR A 6 1.46 6.61 31.88
C THR A 6 1.68 6.29 30.40
N GLU A 7 2.24 5.10 30.11
CA GLU A 7 2.46 4.64 28.73
C GLU A 7 1.16 4.58 27.92
N SER A 8 0.08 4.05 28.50
CA SER A 8 -1.21 3.98 27.83
C SER A 8 -1.86 5.35 27.57
N LYS A 9 -1.74 6.30 28.51
CA LYS A 9 -2.22 7.67 28.29
C LYS A 9 -1.46 8.33 27.14
N SER A 10 -0.15 8.12 27.05
CA SER A 10 0.66 8.60 25.93
C SER A 10 0.24 7.97 24.59
N LEU A 11 -0.04 6.66 24.56
CA LEU A 11 -0.54 5.99 23.35
C LEU A 11 -1.92 6.49 22.91
N LEU A 12 -2.82 6.78 23.86
CA LEU A 12 -4.13 7.37 23.55
C LEU A 12 -4.00 8.79 23.00
N ALA A 13 -3.18 9.63 23.64
CA ALA A 13 -2.91 10.98 23.15
C ALA A 13 -2.35 10.92 21.73
N LEU A 14 -1.38 10.04 21.48
CA LEU A 14 -0.77 9.86 20.17
C LEU A 14 -1.78 9.38 19.12
N ALA A 15 -2.69 8.48 19.47
CA ALA A 15 -3.74 8.01 18.56
C ALA A 15 -4.72 9.13 18.17
N ILE A 16 -5.10 9.99 19.12
CA ILE A 16 -5.94 11.16 18.85
C ILE A 16 -5.18 12.18 18.00
N THR A 17 -3.92 12.49 18.33
CA THR A 17 -3.08 13.38 17.51
C THR A 17 -2.93 12.84 16.08
N GLY A 18 -2.69 11.54 15.93
CA GLY A 18 -2.60 10.87 14.64
C GLY A 18 -3.89 10.99 13.82
N LEU A 19 -5.05 10.83 14.45
CA LEU A 19 -6.36 11.00 13.80
C LEU A 19 -6.58 12.44 13.32
N VAL A 20 -6.19 13.44 14.13
CA VAL A 20 -6.30 14.85 13.76
C VAL A 20 -5.35 15.19 12.61
N CYS A 21 -4.07 14.78 12.70
CA CYS A 21 -3.10 14.95 11.62
C CYS A 21 -3.57 14.27 10.33
N TRP A 22 -4.16 13.08 10.44
CA TRP A 22 -4.71 12.35 9.32
C TRP A 22 -5.88 13.09 8.65
N GLY A 23 -6.77 13.70 9.45
CA GLY A 23 -7.83 14.56 8.94
C GLY A 23 -7.27 15.71 8.10
N PHE A 24 -6.24 16.40 8.58
CA PHE A 24 -5.57 17.46 7.80
C PHE A 24 -4.88 16.92 6.54
N ALA A 25 -4.20 15.77 6.63
CA ALA A 25 -3.51 15.14 5.49
C ALA A 25 -4.44 14.78 4.33
N LEU A 26 -5.72 14.48 4.60
CA LEU A 26 -6.71 14.13 3.58
C LEU A 26 -7.17 15.34 2.76
N TYR A 27 -7.35 16.50 3.41
CA TYR A 27 -8.00 17.66 2.78
C TYR A 27 -7.03 18.76 2.35
N LEU A 28 -5.89 18.90 3.03
CA LEU A 28 -4.89 19.88 2.66
C LEU A 28 -4.12 19.45 1.41
N PRO A 29 -3.62 20.40 0.60
CA PRO A 29 -2.77 20.08 -0.53
C PRO A 29 -1.49 19.36 -0.06
N LEU A 30 -1.14 18.28 -0.73
CA LEU A 30 0.13 17.58 -0.53
C LEU A 30 1.27 18.29 -1.26
N SER A 31 0.99 18.70 -2.50
CA SER A 31 1.95 19.41 -3.34
C SER A 31 1.21 20.32 -4.29
N GLN A 32 1.80 21.47 -4.53
CA GLN A 32 1.38 22.41 -5.55
C GLN A 32 2.30 22.25 -6.75
N VAL A 33 1.70 22.00 -7.92
CA VAL A 33 2.43 21.87 -9.18
C VAL A 33 2.07 23.03 -10.07
N SER A 34 3.09 23.75 -10.53
CA SER A 34 2.94 24.86 -11.46
C SER A 34 3.59 24.53 -12.80
N LYS A 35 2.84 24.72 -13.89
CA LYS A 35 3.34 24.59 -15.26
C LYS A 35 2.56 25.52 -16.18
N PHE A 36 3.25 26.25 -17.06
CA PHE A 36 2.64 27.19 -18.01
C PHE A 36 1.73 28.26 -17.36
N GLY A 37 2.05 28.68 -16.13
CA GLY A 37 1.23 29.63 -15.35
C GLY A 37 -0.05 29.03 -14.77
N LEU A 38 -0.32 27.74 -15.01
CA LEU A 38 -1.39 26.99 -14.36
C LEU A 38 -0.88 26.35 -13.08
N ILE A 39 -1.72 26.39 -12.05
CA ILE A 39 -1.45 25.80 -10.74
C ILE A 39 -2.44 24.68 -10.53
N ASN A 40 -1.94 23.48 -10.20
CA ASN A 40 -2.74 22.35 -9.74
C ASN A 40 -2.34 21.97 -8.31
N LEU A 41 -3.34 21.77 -7.46
CA LEU A 41 -3.18 21.33 -6.08
C LEU A 41 -3.41 19.83 -6.00
N GLY A 42 -2.35 19.05 -5.85
CA GLY A 42 -2.48 17.62 -5.61
C GLY A 42 -2.87 17.36 -4.17
N ARG A 43 -4.07 16.82 -3.98
CA ARG A 43 -4.57 16.35 -2.68
C ARG A 43 -4.53 14.83 -2.67
N LEU A 44 -4.64 14.23 -1.49
CA LEU A 44 -4.68 12.77 -1.41
C LEU A 44 -5.96 12.19 -2.06
N ILE A 45 -7.08 12.91 -1.94
CA ILE A 45 -8.38 12.51 -2.47
C ILE A 45 -8.42 12.59 -4.01
N SER A 46 -7.61 13.46 -4.63
CA SER A 46 -7.61 13.63 -6.08
C SER A 46 -7.11 12.39 -6.83
N VAL A 47 -6.38 11.48 -6.14
CA VAL A 47 -5.97 10.19 -6.68
C VAL A 47 -7.17 9.35 -7.12
N GLY A 48 -8.13 9.16 -6.22
CA GLY A 48 -9.33 8.37 -6.50
C GLY A 48 -10.27 9.03 -7.50
N GLU A 49 -10.37 10.36 -7.43
CA GLU A 49 -11.13 11.15 -8.41
C GLU A 49 -10.55 11.04 -9.82
N SER A 50 -9.22 11.13 -9.95
CA SER A 50 -8.54 10.96 -11.23
C SER A 50 -8.83 9.58 -11.85
N PHE A 51 -8.76 8.51 -11.07
CA PHE A 51 -9.11 7.18 -11.57
C PHE A 51 -10.59 7.03 -11.94
N ARG A 52 -11.52 7.60 -11.16
CA ARG A 52 -12.96 7.62 -11.51
C ARG A 52 -13.22 8.37 -12.82
N ASN A 53 -12.62 9.54 -12.99
CA ASN A 53 -12.81 10.38 -14.17
C ASN A 53 -12.26 9.72 -15.44
N ASN A 54 -11.25 8.87 -15.29
CA ASN A 54 -10.66 8.09 -16.38
C ASN A 54 -11.35 6.72 -16.62
N GLY A 55 -12.54 6.50 -16.04
CA GLY A 55 -13.33 5.27 -16.22
C GLY A 55 -12.79 4.04 -15.47
N GLN A 56 -11.76 4.21 -14.62
CA GLN A 56 -11.14 3.12 -13.86
C GLN A 56 -11.75 2.99 -12.45
N HIS A 57 -13.05 2.69 -12.39
CA HIS A 57 -13.79 2.64 -11.11
C HIS A 57 -13.27 1.58 -10.12
N ILE A 58 -12.83 0.42 -10.62
CA ILE A 58 -12.26 -0.64 -9.77
C ILE A 58 -10.96 -0.15 -9.11
N LEU A 59 -10.10 0.51 -9.89
CA LEU A 59 -8.84 1.03 -9.38
C LEU A 59 -9.09 2.13 -8.35
N ALA A 60 -10.00 3.06 -8.67
CA ALA A 60 -10.42 4.11 -7.75
C ALA A 60 -10.94 3.55 -6.42
N LEU A 61 -11.75 2.49 -6.46
CA LEU A 61 -12.27 1.83 -5.26
C LEU A 61 -11.15 1.20 -4.43
N VAL A 62 -10.23 0.48 -5.06
CA VAL A 62 -9.09 -0.14 -4.37
C VAL A 62 -8.19 0.94 -3.74
N THR A 63 -7.94 2.03 -4.45
CA THR A 63 -7.13 3.14 -3.93
C THR A 63 -7.85 3.89 -2.84
N ASP A 64 -9.14 4.22 -2.99
CA ASP A 64 -9.91 4.91 -1.93
C ASP A 64 -9.99 4.07 -0.65
N LEU A 65 -10.18 2.75 -0.80
CA LEU A 65 -10.16 1.84 0.35
C LEU A 65 -8.81 1.85 1.07
N THR A 66 -7.69 1.81 0.34
CA THR A 66 -6.34 1.69 0.90
C THR A 66 -5.74 3.01 1.38
N ILE A 67 -6.04 4.10 0.68
CA ILE A 67 -5.54 5.45 0.94
C ILE A 67 -6.40 6.12 2.02
N VAL A 68 -7.73 6.00 1.96
CA VAL A 68 -8.63 6.75 2.85
C VAL A 68 -9.24 5.84 3.90
N VAL A 69 -9.94 4.77 3.49
CA VAL A 69 -10.81 4.00 4.40
C VAL A 69 -10.02 3.20 5.44
N PHE A 70 -8.97 2.47 5.04
CA PHE A 70 -8.20 1.67 6.00
C PHE A 70 -7.43 2.52 7.02
N PRO A 71 -6.68 3.58 6.64
CA PRO A 71 -6.01 4.44 7.62
C PRO A 71 -6.99 5.17 8.54
N THR A 72 -8.10 5.73 8.01
CA THR A 72 -9.13 6.37 8.86
C THR A 72 -9.68 5.38 9.88
N LEU A 73 -10.04 4.18 9.42
CA LEU A 73 -10.58 3.13 10.28
C LEU A 73 -9.57 2.70 11.35
N LEU A 74 -8.29 2.57 11.01
CA LEU A 74 -7.25 2.23 12.00
C LEU A 74 -7.10 3.33 13.05
N PHE A 75 -7.06 4.61 12.65
CA PHE A 75 -6.99 5.72 13.62
C PHE A 75 -8.22 5.78 14.54
N LEU A 76 -9.41 5.43 14.05
CA LEU A 76 -10.63 5.37 14.86
C LEU A 76 -10.64 4.18 15.84
N LEU A 77 -10.10 3.03 15.44
CA LEU A 77 -10.13 1.81 16.26
C LEU A 77 -8.99 1.70 17.27
N LEU A 78 -7.82 2.26 16.98
CA LEU A 78 -6.64 2.17 17.85
C LEU A 78 -6.90 2.71 19.28
N PRO A 79 -7.58 3.86 19.48
CA PRO A 79 -7.95 4.31 20.83
C PRO A 79 -8.79 3.29 21.60
N ILE A 80 -9.77 2.65 20.95
CA ILE A 80 -10.64 1.63 21.56
C ILE A 80 -9.80 0.43 22.02
N ILE A 81 -8.84 0.02 21.20
CA ILE A 81 -7.95 -1.10 21.51
C ILE A 81 -7.04 -0.76 22.70
N VAL A 82 -6.44 0.42 22.73
CA VAL A 82 -5.57 0.86 23.84
C VAL A 82 -6.35 0.95 25.15
N ILE A 83 -7.59 1.47 25.12
CA ILE A 83 -8.48 1.47 26.30
C ILE A 83 -8.80 0.04 26.75
N SER A 84 -9.11 -0.85 25.80
CA SER A 84 -9.47 -2.24 26.10
C SER A 84 -8.33 -3.05 26.71
N GLN A 85 -7.07 -2.73 26.43
CA GLN A 85 -5.91 -3.43 27.03
C GLN A 85 -5.66 -3.03 28.48
N ASN A 86 -6.15 -1.85 28.87
CA ASN A 86 -5.89 -1.25 30.18
C ASN A 86 -7.07 -1.35 31.15
N ARG A 87 -8.22 -1.84 30.68
CA ARG A 87 -9.38 -2.13 31.52
C ARG A 87 -9.52 -3.63 31.74
N THR A 88 -9.85 -4.00 32.98
CA THR A 88 -10.21 -5.37 33.35
C THR A 88 -11.62 -5.75 32.85
N SER A 89 -12.51 -4.76 32.71
CA SER A 89 -13.85 -4.97 32.17
C SER A 89 -13.85 -4.98 30.64
N PRO A 90 -14.61 -5.90 30.00
CA PRO A 90 -14.71 -5.95 28.55
C PRO A 90 -15.34 -4.67 28.00
N VAL A 91 -14.63 -4.02 27.07
CA VAL A 91 -15.15 -2.82 26.38
C VAL A 91 -16.05 -3.28 25.22
N PRO A 92 -17.28 -2.74 25.08
CA PRO A 92 -18.15 -3.05 23.96
C PRO A 92 -17.44 -2.79 22.62
N GLY A 93 -17.55 -3.72 21.67
CA GLY A 93 -16.93 -3.58 20.36
C GLY A 93 -15.42 -3.83 20.29
N ALA A 94 -14.71 -4.07 21.41
CA ALA A 94 -13.27 -4.32 21.39
C ALA A 94 -12.88 -5.53 20.52
N ARG A 95 -13.67 -6.62 20.57
CA ARG A 95 -13.43 -7.81 19.73
C ARG A 95 -13.51 -7.48 18.23
N PHE A 96 -14.50 -6.68 17.85
CA PHE A 96 -14.66 -6.21 16.48
C PHE A 96 -13.52 -5.29 16.07
N ALA A 97 -13.14 -4.35 16.96
CA ALA A 97 -12.00 -3.46 16.75
C ALA A 97 -10.70 -4.23 16.52
N PHE A 98 -10.42 -5.25 17.34
CA PHE A 98 -9.27 -6.13 17.15
C PHE A 98 -9.32 -6.88 15.82
N SER A 99 -10.49 -7.42 15.45
CA SER A 99 -10.64 -8.17 14.19
C SER A 99 -10.39 -7.28 12.97
N ILE A 100 -10.98 -6.09 12.93
CA ILE A 100 -10.80 -5.20 11.78
C ILE A 100 -9.40 -4.59 11.79
N CYS A 101 -8.87 -4.17 12.93
CA CYS A 101 -7.50 -3.63 12.99
C CYS A 101 -6.47 -4.69 12.55
N ALA A 102 -6.65 -5.95 12.95
CA ALA A 102 -5.79 -7.05 12.54
C ALA A 102 -5.84 -7.33 11.03
N ALA A 103 -7.01 -7.19 10.40
CA ALA A 103 -7.15 -7.29 8.95
C ALA A 103 -6.59 -6.04 8.25
N GLY A 104 -7.02 -4.85 8.67
CA GLY A 104 -6.74 -3.57 8.02
C GLY A 104 -5.28 -3.12 8.10
N LYS A 105 -4.50 -3.57 9.08
CA LYS A 105 -3.07 -3.21 9.20
C LYS A 105 -2.24 -3.56 7.95
N GLU A 106 -2.65 -4.59 7.21
CA GLU A 106 -1.94 -5.05 6.01
C GLU A 106 -2.32 -4.24 4.78
N TRP A 107 -3.49 -3.61 4.81
CA TRP A 107 -4.06 -2.83 3.71
C TRP A 107 -3.77 -1.34 3.85
N ALA A 108 -3.67 -0.84 5.08
CA ALA A 108 -3.16 0.49 5.32
C ALA A 108 -1.65 0.50 5.05
N MET A 109 -1.24 1.24 4.03
CA MET A 109 0.17 1.35 3.62
C MET A 109 0.64 2.79 3.74
N PRO A 110 0.63 3.39 4.95
CA PRO A 110 1.03 4.78 5.16
C PRO A 110 2.45 5.07 4.65
N GLU A 111 3.38 4.12 4.80
CA GLU A 111 4.73 4.24 4.30
C GLU A 111 4.80 4.28 2.77
N VAL A 112 3.96 3.50 2.09
CA VAL A 112 3.93 3.44 0.62
C VAL A 112 3.34 4.72 0.09
N LEU A 113 2.32 5.24 0.77
CA LEU A 113 1.64 6.49 0.42
C LEU A 113 2.61 7.68 0.56
N MET A 114 3.38 7.74 1.66
CA MET A 114 4.45 8.74 1.84
C MET A 114 5.55 8.62 0.77
N LEU A 115 6.03 7.40 0.50
CA LEU A 115 7.06 7.16 -0.52
C LEU A 115 6.56 7.50 -1.92
N SER A 116 5.31 7.19 -2.24
CA SER A 116 4.71 7.49 -3.55
C SER A 116 4.59 9.00 -3.77
N ALA A 117 4.22 9.77 -2.74
CA ALA A 117 4.21 11.23 -2.81
C ALA A 117 5.63 11.80 -3.05
N LEU A 118 6.64 11.26 -2.35
CA LEU A 118 8.02 11.68 -2.53
C LEU A 118 8.58 11.33 -3.92
N VAL A 119 8.32 10.11 -4.41
CA VAL A 119 8.78 9.68 -5.74
C VAL A 119 8.03 10.45 -6.84
N ALA A 120 6.74 10.73 -6.65
CA ALA A 120 5.97 11.56 -7.58
C ALA A 120 6.59 12.95 -7.69
N PHE A 121 6.94 13.57 -6.55
CA PHE A 121 7.62 14.86 -6.51
C PHE A 121 8.96 14.85 -7.28
N ILE A 122 9.80 13.84 -7.05
CA ILE A 122 11.08 13.68 -7.76
C ILE A 122 10.85 13.57 -9.27
N LYS A 123 9.87 12.77 -9.69
CA LYS A 123 9.54 12.56 -11.10
C LYS A 123 8.90 13.79 -11.76
N LEU A 124 8.29 14.68 -10.97
CA LEU A 124 7.73 15.94 -11.44
C LEU A 124 8.80 17.00 -11.70
N GLY A 125 9.97 16.92 -11.08
CA GLY A 125 11.04 17.92 -11.21
C GLY A 125 11.46 18.19 -12.66
N ASP A 126 11.35 17.18 -13.53
CA ASP A 126 11.66 17.30 -14.96
C ASP A 126 10.48 17.85 -15.79
N LEU A 127 9.27 17.80 -15.25
CA LEU A 127 8.03 18.12 -15.95
C LEU A 127 7.42 19.46 -15.52
N ALA A 128 7.59 19.88 -14.28
CA ALA A 128 6.93 21.06 -13.70
C ALA A 128 7.67 21.53 -12.44
N THR A 129 7.44 22.77 -12.02
CA THR A 129 7.91 23.23 -10.71
C THR A 129 6.93 22.74 -9.67
N ALA A 130 7.36 21.82 -8.82
CA ALA A 130 6.58 21.26 -7.73
C ALA A 130 7.14 21.72 -6.39
N GLU A 131 6.27 22.06 -5.45
CA GLU A 131 6.63 22.34 -4.05
C GLU A 131 5.78 21.48 -3.12
N PHE A 132 6.35 21.06 -1.99
CA PHE A 132 5.59 20.39 -0.94
C PHE A 132 4.77 21.41 -0.14
N ASP A 133 3.51 21.07 0.09
CA ASP A 133 2.61 21.89 0.90
C ASP A 133 2.33 21.20 2.25
N THR A 134 1.65 21.91 3.13
CA THR A 134 1.31 21.56 4.51
C THR A 134 0.75 20.14 4.66
N GLY A 135 -0.07 19.68 3.71
CA GLY A 135 -0.65 18.34 3.72
C GLY A 135 0.40 17.24 3.69
N PHE A 136 1.54 17.43 3.01
CA PHE A 136 2.63 16.45 2.98
C PHE A 136 3.23 16.23 4.37
N TYR A 137 3.43 17.29 5.16
CA TYR A 137 3.96 17.17 6.52
C TYR A 137 2.96 16.49 7.46
N PHE A 138 1.67 16.78 7.34
CA PHE A 138 0.63 16.08 8.09
C PHE A 138 0.52 14.60 7.70
N LEU A 139 0.68 14.27 6.41
CA LEU A 139 0.73 12.91 5.93
C LEU A 139 1.94 12.16 6.51
N LEU A 140 3.11 12.80 6.55
CA LEU A 140 4.32 12.23 7.14
C LEU A 140 4.13 11.99 8.64
N ALA A 141 3.63 12.99 9.38
CA ALA A 141 3.38 12.88 10.82
C ALA A 141 2.38 11.76 11.15
N SER A 142 1.23 11.73 10.47
CA SER A 142 0.22 10.69 10.64
C SER A 142 0.75 9.31 10.28
N SER A 143 1.52 9.17 9.20
CA SER A 143 2.14 7.90 8.80
C SER A 143 3.09 7.35 9.87
N LEU A 144 3.97 8.20 10.42
CA LEU A 144 4.90 7.80 11.48
C LEU A 144 4.16 7.43 12.76
N ILE A 145 3.15 8.21 13.15
CA ILE A 145 2.31 7.93 14.33
C ILE A 145 1.59 6.59 14.16
N LEU A 146 0.98 6.33 13.01
CA LEU A 146 0.26 5.09 12.74
C LEU A 146 1.21 3.88 12.82
N ILE A 147 2.39 3.97 12.21
CA ILE A 147 3.41 2.91 12.27
C ILE A 147 3.85 2.65 13.72
N TYR A 148 4.08 3.72 14.50
CA TYR A 148 4.44 3.59 15.91
C TYR A 148 3.34 2.90 16.71
N LEU A 149 2.08 3.34 16.57
CA LEU A 149 0.93 2.75 17.27
C LEU A 149 0.74 1.28 16.91
N LEU A 150 0.82 0.92 15.63
CA LEU A 150 0.68 -0.48 15.18
C LEU A 150 1.81 -1.39 15.71
N ARG A 151 2.99 -0.83 16.03
CA ARG A 151 4.09 -1.57 16.66
C ARG A 151 3.95 -1.64 18.19
N ALA A 152 3.44 -0.59 18.82
CA ALA A 152 3.25 -0.50 20.26
C ALA A 152 2.05 -1.34 20.75
N VAL A 153 0.97 -1.39 19.96
CA VAL A 153 -0.27 -2.08 20.34
C VAL A 153 -0.19 -3.58 20.04
N ARG A 154 -0.54 -4.41 21.05
CA ARG A 154 -0.62 -5.87 20.89
C ARG A 154 -1.88 -6.26 20.13
N LEU A 155 -1.74 -6.54 18.83
CA LEU A 155 -2.84 -7.06 18.02
C LEU A 155 -2.86 -8.60 18.03
N PRO A 156 -4.00 -9.24 18.34
CA PRO A 156 -4.13 -10.68 18.20
C PRO A 156 -3.99 -11.05 16.71
N LYS A 157 -3.30 -12.16 16.43
CA LYS A 157 -3.22 -12.68 15.07
C LYS A 157 -4.59 -13.24 14.67
N PRO A 158 -5.16 -12.83 13.52
CA PRO A 158 -6.44 -13.36 13.08
C PRO A 158 -6.29 -14.85 12.79
N ARG A 159 -7.22 -15.67 13.30
CA ARG A 159 -7.30 -17.10 13.00
C ARG A 159 -7.97 -17.29 11.64
N LEU A 160 -7.25 -17.02 10.56
CA LEU A 160 -7.72 -17.36 9.22
C LEU A 160 -7.58 -18.87 9.02
N ARG A 161 -8.66 -19.54 8.61
CA ARG A 161 -8.58 -20.92 8.11
C ARG A 161 -7.84 -20.87 6.78
N GLY A 162 -6.61 -21.37 6.77
CA GLY A 162 -5.84 -21.53 5.54
C GLY A 162 -6.46 -22.63 4.67
N SER A 163 -6.28 -22.48 3.37
CA SER A 163 -6.71 -23.47 2.38
C SER A 163 -5.71 -23.43 1.24
N ARG A 164 -4.90 -24.49 1.14
CA ARG A 164 -3.85 -24.62 0.13
C ARG A 164 -4.43 -24.51 -1.28
N ASN A 165 -5.60 -25.10 -1.52
CA ASN A 165 -6.28 -25.03 -2.82
C ASN A 165 -6.75 -23.62 -3.15
N ALA A 166 -7.30 -22.90 -2.17
CA ALA A 166 -7.69 -21.49 -2.37
C ALA A 166 -6.47 -20.61 -2.61
N ALA A 167 -5.36 -20.85 -1.90
CA ALA A 167 -4.10 -20.13 -2.10
C ALA A 167 -3.54 -20.37 -3.51
N TRP A 168 -3.56 -21.60 -4.02
CA TRP A 168 -3.17 -21.93 -5.39
C TRP A 168 -4.07 -21.24 -6.42
N ALA A 169 -5.39 -21.29 -6.27
CA ALA A 169 -6.32 -20.64 -7.19
C ALA A 169 -6.10 -19.12 -7.28
N LEU A 170 -5.90 -18.47 -6.12
CA LEU A 170 -5.60 -17.04 -6.05
C LEU A 170 -4.23 -16.72 -6.69
N LEU A 171 -3.22 -17.56 -6.44
CA LEU A 171 -1.88 -17.37 -6.99
C LEU A 171 -1.83 -17.53 -8.52
N ILE A 172 -2.52 -18.54 -9.06
CA ILE A 172 -2.66 -18.74 -10.50
C ILE A 172 -3.39 -17.55 -11.12
N SER A 173 -4.50 -17.11 -10.51
CA SER A 173 -5.24 -15.93 -10.98
C SER A 173 -4.36 -14.67 -11.00
N ALA A 174 -3.57 -14.45 -9.95
CA ALA A 174 -2.62 -13.34 -9.88
C ALA A 174 -1.56 -13.43 -10.99
N THR A 175 -1.06 -14.63 -11.27
CA THR A 175 -0.06 -14.88 -12.32
C THR A 175 -0.62 -14.58 -13.70
N ILE A 176 -1.86 -15.00 -13.99
CA ILE A 176 -2.54 -14.70 -15.27
C ILE A 176 -2.70 -13.19 -15.46
N LEU A 177 -3.12 -12.46 -14.42
CA LEU A 177 -3.28 -11.01 -14.48
C LEU A 177 -1.97 -10.23 -14.63
N LEU A 178 -0.84 -10.85 -14.27
CA LEU A 178 0.46 -10.25 -14.44
C LEU A 178 0.87 -10.11 -15.92
N VAL A 179 0.31 -10.95 -16.80
CA VAL A 179 0.55 -10.87 -18.25
C VAL A 179 0.02 -9.55 -18.84
N PRO A 180 -1.29 -9.24 -18.79
CA PRO A 180 -1.79 -7.95 -19.29
C PRO A 180 -1.19 -6.76 -18.52
N ALA A 181 -0.86 -6.92 -17.23
CA ALA A 181 -0.22 -5.87 -16.45
C ALA A 181 1.17 -5.46 -16.96
N ASN A 182 1.92 -6.38 -17.59
CA ASN A 182 3.26 -6.09 -18.13
C ASN A 182 3.25 -5.79 -19.64
N VAL A 183 2.26 -6.29 -20.37
CA VAL A 183 2.14 -6.10 -21.83
C VAL A 183 1.45 -4.78 -22.18
N LEU A 184 0.44 -4.38 -21.42
CA LEU A 184 -0.34 -3.18 -21.71
C LEU A 184 0.33 -1.91 -21.17
N PRO A 185 -0.02 -0.72 -21.69
CA PRO A 185 0.46 0.55 -21.15
C PRO A 185 0.01 0.74 -19.71
N ILE A 186 0.96 1.11 -18.84
CA ILE A 186 0.70 1.36 -17.41
C ILE A 186 0.37 2.82 -17.15
N MET A 187 0.84 3.73 -18.00
CA MET A 187 0.64 5.16 -17.91
C MET A 187 0.42 5.74 -19.32
N GLU A 188 -0.55 6.64 -19.45
CA GLU A 188 -0.78 7.43 -20.66
C GLU A 188 -0.59 8.92 -20.32
N VAL A 189 0.24 9.60 -21.10
CA VAL A 189 0.42 11.06 -21.01
C VAL A 189 -0.26 11.67 -22.23
N ARG A 190 -1.32 12.43 -22.00
CA ARG A 190 -2.03 13.15 -23.07
C ARG A 190 -1.57 14.60 -23.07
N SER A 191 -1.04 15.07 -24.18
CA SER A 191 -0.66 16.47 -24.39
C SER A 191 -1.21 16.99 -25.71
N VAL A 192 -1.10 18.30 -25.93
CA VAL A 192 -1.48 18.93 -27.21
C VAL A 192 -0.77 18.29 -28.41
N SER A 193 0.46 17.81 -28.20
CA SER A 193 1.28 17.12 -29.22
C SER A 193 0.86 15.68 -29.53
N GLY A 194 -0.06 15.09 -28.75
CA GLY A 194 -0.52 13.71 -28.92
C GLY A 194 -0.62 12.93 -27.61
N THR A 195 -0.97 11.66 -27.70
CA THR A 195 -1.01 10.74 -26.56
C THR A 195 0.21 9.83 -26.60
N SER A 196 1.05 9.93 -25.57
CA SER A 196 2.17 9.01 -25.36
C SER A 196 1.75 7.91 -24.39
N ARG A 197 2.04 6.65 -24.76
CA ARG A 197 1.71 5.48 -23.96
C ARG A 197 2.99 4.73 -23.65
N SER A 198 3.24 4.49 -22.36
CA SER A 198 4.43 3.76 -21.92
C SER A 198 4.00 2.51 -21.17
N THR A 199 4.55 1.36 -21.59
CA THR A 199 4.55 0.15 -20.76
C THR A 199 5.61 0.30 -19.66
N ILE A 200 5.61 -0.58 -18.66
CA ILE A 200 6.64 -0.60 -17.62
C ILE A 200 8.04 -0.74 -18.24
N ILE A 201 8.21 -1.71 -19.14
CA ILE A 201 9.47 -1.95 -19.83
C ILE A 201 9.82 -0.80 -20.76
N GLY A 202 8.83 -0.22 -21.45
CA GLY A 202 9.02 0.97 -22.27
C GLY A 202 9.57 2.14 -21.45
N GLY A 203 8.99 2.41 -20.28
CA GLY A 203 9.48 3.45 -19.38
C GLY A 203 10.90 3.19 -18.87
N VAL A 204 11.25 1.93 -18.58
CA VAL A 204 12.63 1.54 -18.21
C VAL A 204 13.59 1.77 -19.39
N ALA A 205 13.20 1.40 -20.61
CA ALA A 205 13.99 1.60 -21.81
C ALA A 205 14.21 3.09 -22.10
N ASP A 206 13.16 3.90 -22.01
CA ASP A 206 13.23 5.36 -22.17
C ASP A 206 14.20 5.97 -21.15
N LEU A 207 14.07 5.63 -19.87
CA LEU A 207 14.96 6.12 -18.81
C LEU A 207 16.42 5.71 -19.04
N SER A 208 16.65 4.47 -19.49
CA SER A 208 18.01 4.00 -19.82
C SER A 208 18.61 4.76 -21.00
N GLY A 209 17.81 5.10 -22.01
CA GLY A 209 18.22 5.92 -23.15
C GLY A 209 18.59 7.36 -22.77
N HIS A 210 18.00 7.90 -21.70
CA HIS A 210 18.34 9.22 -21.14
C HIS A 210 19.52 9.17 -20.15
N GLY A 211 20.20 8.04 -20.01
CA GLY A 211 21.35 7.88 -19.11
C GLY A 211 20.98 7.72 -17.63
N LEU A 212 19.68 7.58 -17.30
CA LEU A 212 19.16 7.44 -15.94
C LEU A 212 19.12 5.97 -15.49
N TRP A 213 20.24 5.27 -15.64
CA TRP A 213 20.36 3.82 -15.37
C TRP A 213 19.93 3.43 -13.95
N GLY A 214 20.22 4.29 -12.96
CA GLY A 214 19.82 4.06 -11.56
C GLY A 214 18.31 4.04 -11.38
N ILE A 215 17.60 5.04 -11.92
CA ILE A 215 16.14 5.14 -11.83
C ILE A 215 15.49 4.02 -12.64
N ALA A 216 16.00 3.73 -13.85
CA ALA A 216 15.54 2.63 -14.68
C ALA A 216 15.61 1.28 -13.95
N SER A 217 16.72 1.03 -13.24
CA SER A 217 16.90 -0.21 -12.45
C SER A 217 15.93 -0.30 -11.28
N ILE A 218 15.69 0.81 -10.58
CA ILE A 218 14.72 0.87 -9.46
C ILE A 218 13.31 0.54 -9.97
N VAL A 219 12.88 1.18 -11.07
CA VAL A 219 11.56 0.93 -11.67
C VAL A 219 11.46 -0.53 -12.15
N PHE A 220 12.48 -1.04 -12.84
CA PHE A 220 12.51 -2.43 -13.30
C PHE A 220 12.38 -3.43 -12.14
N ILE A 221 13.14 -3.22 -11.06
CA ILE A 221 13.10 -4.09 -9.89
C ILE A 221 11.73 -4.01 -9.22
N ALA A 222 11.22 -2.81 -8.98
CA ALA A 222 9.96 -2.58 -8.28
C ALA A 222 8.75 -3.13 -9.05
N SER A 223 8.72 -2.94 -10.37
CA SER A 223 7.55 -3.24 -11.20
C SER A 223 7.54 -4.65 -11.78
N ILE A 224 8.72 -5.31 -11.90
CA ILE A 224 8.83 -6.65 -12.49
C ILE A 224 9.37 -7.64 -11.45
N LEU A 225 10.61 -7.47 -11.00
CA LEU A 225 11.26 -8.47 -10.14
C LEU A 225 10.51 -8.68 -8.82
N VAL A 226 9.97 -7.63 -8.21
CA VAL A 226 9.22 -7.73 -6.95
C VAL A 226 7.92 -8.53 -7.12
N PRO A 227 7.00 -8.22 -8.06
CA PRO A 227 5.80 -9.02 -8.27
C PRO A 227 6.08 -10.49 -8.63
N PHE A 228 7.02 -10.76 -9.54
CA PHE A 228 7.40 -12.14 -9.90
C PHE A 228 8.04 -12.87 -8.71
N GLY A 229 8.91 -12.19 -7.97
CA GLY A 229 9.53 -12.71 -6.74
C GLY A 229 8.50 -13.07 -5.67
N LYS A 230 7.42 -12.26 -5.52
CA LYS A 230 6.31 -12.57 -4.62
C LYS A 230 5.59 -13.85 -5.04
N ILE A 231 5.26 -13.99 -6.32
CA ILE A 231 4.58 -15.19 -6.83
C ILE A 231 5.44 -16.43 -6.58
N GLY A 232 6.72 -16.39 -6.94
CA GLY A 232 7.66 -17.50 -6.72
C GLY A 232 7.82 -17.85 -5.24
N SER A 233 7.88 -16.85 -4.37
CA SER A 233 8.02 -17.08 -2.92
C SER A 233 6.75 -17.68 -2.31
N VAL A 234 5.55 -17.24 -2.72
CA VAL A 234 4.29 -17.84 -2.27
C VAL A 234 4.13 -19.26 -2.82
N ALA A 235 4.47 -19.49 -4.09
CA ALA A 235 4.48 -20.84 -4.68
C ALA A 235 5.43 -21.78 -3.92
N TRP A 236 6.63 -21.30 -3.57
CA TRP A 236 7.58 -22.07 -2.80
C TRP A 236 7.04 -22.43 -1.41
N LEU A 237 6.44 -21.46 -0.69
CA LEU A 237 5.76 -21.73 0.59
C LEU A 237 4.64 -22.78 0.43
N LEU A 238 3.90 -22.73 -0.68
CA LEU A 238 2.85 -23.69 -0.99
C LEU A 238 3.37 -25.06 -1.41
N PHE A 239 4.59 -25.22 -1.90
CA PHE A 239 5.18 -26.52 -2.24
C PHE A 239 5.91 -27.17 -1.07
N SER A 240 6.49 -26.35 -0.20
CA SER A 240 7.44 -26.77 0.82
C SER A 240 6.83 -27.69 1.91
N GLU A 241 7.47 -28.83 2.17
CA GLU A 241 7.11 -29.75 3.26
C GLU A 241 7.51 -29.23 4.64
N LYS A 242 6.71 -29.53 5.66
CA LYS A 242 6.89 -29.02 7.02
C LYS A 242 7.89 -29.88 7.80
N ASN A 243 9.18 -29.56 7.69
CA ASN A 243 10.24 -30.06 8.58
C ASN A 243 10.94 -28.90 9.32
N SER A 244 11.57 -29.16 10.47
CA SER A 244 12.11 -28.16 11.40
C SER A 244 13.02 -27.10 10.74
N ALA A 245 14.00 -27.52 9.93
CA ALA A 245 14.88 -26.61 9.18
C ALA A 245 14.11 -25.74 8.15
N THR A 246 13.04 -26.31 7.58
CA THR A 246 12.18 -25.63 6.62
C THR A 246 11.24 -24.63 7.29
N LEU A 247 10.80 -24.87 8.54
CA LEU A 247 9.91 -23.98 9.29
C LEU A 247 10.57 -22.63 9.59
N GLU A 248 11.85 -22.61 9.95
CA GLU A 248 12.58 -21.35 10.15
C GLU A 248 12.66 -20.54 8.87
N ARG A 249 13.01 -21.19 7.75
CA ARG A 249 13.12 -20.55 6.44
C ARG A 249 11.75 -20.05 5.95
N GLN A 250 10.70 -20.85 6.11
CA GLN A 250 9.32 -20.48 5.83
C GLN A 250 8.89 -19.26 6.65
N ASN A 251 9.21 -19.22 7.95
CA ASN A 251 8.90 -18.07 8.80
C ASN A 251 9.62 -16.79 8.37
N ARG A 252 10.90 -16.88 7.97
CA ARG A 252 11.65 -15.72 7.43
C ARG A 252 11.04 -15.23 6.11
N ILE A 253 10.76 -16.14 5.18
CA ILE A 253 10.17 -15.83 3.88
C ILE A 253 8.77 -15.24 4.05
N HIS A 254 7.94 -15.83 4.92
CA HIS A 254 6.60 -15.33 5.20
C HIS A 254 6.63 -13.91 5.78
N ARG A 255 7.58 -13.62 6.69
CA ARG A 255 7.76 -12.27 7.23
C ARG A 255 8.23 -11.28 6.15
N ALA A 256 9.20 -11.67 5.34
CA ALA A 256 9.69 -10.85 4.23
C ALA A 256 8.56 -10.58 3.22
N LEU A 257 7.76 -11.60 2.89
CA LEU A 257 6.61 -11.49 1.98
C LEU A 257 5.52 -10.55 2.48
N HIS A 258 5.24 -10.49 3.78
CA HIS A 258 4.30 -9.48 4.31
C HIS A 258 4.84 -8.06 4.16
N VAL A 259 6.15 -7.87 4.37
CA VAL A 259 6.78 -6.56 4.19
C VAL A 259 6.74 -6.18 2.71
N ILE A 260 7.31 -7.00 1.83
CA ILE A 260 7.31 -6.81 0.37
C ILE A 260 5.88 -6.71 -0.19
N GLY A 261 4.94 -7.41 0.45
CA GLY A 261 3.49 -7.35 0.31
C GLY A 261 3.00 -5.94 0.02
N ARG A 262 3.28 -5.04 0.97
CA ARG A 262 2.83 -3.65 0.99
C ARG A 262 3.51 -2.81 -0.09
N TRP A 263 4.80 -3.04 -0.33
CA TRP A 263 5.58 -2.27 -1.31
C TRP A 263 5.10 -2.47 -2.75
N SER A 264 4.48 -3.60 -3.05
CA SER A 264 4.00 -3.93 -4.39
C SER A 264 2.86 -3.04 -4.90
N MET A 265 2.19 -2.27 -4.03
CA MET A 265 1.16 -1.29 -4.42
C MET A 265 1.74 0.10 -4.76
N LEU A 266 3.04 0.31 -4.53
CA LEU A 266 3.70 1.61 -4.73
C LEU A 266 3.43 2.16 -6.13
N ASP A 267 3.61 1.34 -7.16
CA ASP A 267 3.52 1.80 -8.56
C ASP A 267 2.13 2.36 -8.90
N ILE A 268 1.06 1.74 -8.39
CA ILE A 268 -0.31 2.21 -8.60
C ILE A 268 -0.55 3.53 -7.88
N PHE A 269 -0.05 3.66 -6.65
CA PHE A 269 -0.20 4.90 -5.88
C PHE A 269 0.63 6.03 -6.49
N LEU A 270 1.84 5.75 -6.96
CA LEU A 270 2.67 6.69 -7.68
C LEU A 270 1.94 7.22 -8.93
N ILE A 271 1.38 6.35 -9.75
CA ILE A 271 0.63 6.75 -10.95
C ILE A 271 -0.60 7.56 -10.56
N GLY A 272 -1.30 7.17 -9.51
CA GLY A 272 -2.47 7.91 -9.02
C GLY A 272 -2.15 9.31 -8.53
N ILE A 273 -1.07 9.47 -7.77
CA ILE A 273 -0.59 10.78 -7.30
C ILE A 273 -0.14 11.63 -8.49
N LEU A 274 0.61 11.07 -9.44
CA LEU A 274 1.02 11.79 -10.66
C LEU A 274 -0.19 12.20 -11.51
N ALA A 275 -1.20 11.33 -11.63
CA ALA A 275 -2.43 11.62 -12.37
C ALA A 275 -3.29 12.68 -11.69
N GLY A 276 -3.22 12.80 -10.35
CA GLY A 276 -3.86 13.88 -9.61
C GLY A 276 -3.07 15.20 -9.60
N LEU A 277 -1.73 15.13 -9.73
CA LEU A 277 -0.84 16.29 -9.72
C LEU A 277 -0.65 16.92 -11.10
N VAL A 278 -0.60 16.10 -12.16
CA VAL A 278 -0.46 16.54 -13.55
C VAL A 278 -1.79 16.42 -14.25
N ASP A 279 -2.71 17.30 -13.86
CA ASP A 279 -3.98 17.50 -14.56
C ASP A 279 -4.10 18.99 -14.92
N PHE A 280 -3.62 19.36 -16.10
CA PHE A 280 -3.71 20.72 -16.65
C PHE A 280 -4.77 20.78 -17.76
N GLY A 281 -5.79 19.91 -17.71
CA GLY A 281 -6.86 19.87 -18.70
C GLY A 281 -6.34 19.58 -20.12
N ALA A 282 -6.64 20.45 -21.08
CA ALA A 282 -6.30 20.21 -22.49
C ALA A 282 -4.79 20.24 -22.79
N ILE A 283 -3.95 20.76 -21.88
CA ILE A 283 -2.53 20.98 -22.15
C ILE A 283 -1.70 19.72 -21.89
N ALA A 284 -1.86 19.13 -20.71
CA ALA A 284 -1.15 17.93 -20.29
C ALA A 284 -1.91 17.22 -19.17
N THR A 285 -2.19 15.93 -19.34
CA THR A 285 -2.74 15.07 -18.29
C THR A 285 -1.99 13.74 -18.22
N ILE A 286 -1.80 13.24 -17.01
CA ILE A 286 -1.31 11.88 -16.77
C ILE A 286 -2.51 11.03 -16.36
N GLN A 287 -2.65 9.86 -16.97
CA GLN A 287 -3.72 8.91 -16.67
C GLN A 287 -3.14 7.52 -16.46
N ALA A 288 -3.78 6.73 -15.59
CA ALA A 288 -3.48 5.31 -15.51
C ALA A 288 -3.87 4.61 -16.81
N GLY A 289 -2.96 3.81 -17.35
CA GLY A 289 -3.21 2.99 -18.53
C GLY A 289 -4.04 1.74 -18.21
N PRO A 290 -4.46 0.97 -19.23
CA PRO A 290 -5.28 -0.23 -19.05
C PRO A 290 -4.58 -1.37 -18.29
N ALA A 291 -3.25 -1.34 -18.15
CA ALA A 291 -2.51 -2.31 -17.32
C ALA A 291 -2.76 -2.13 -15.82
N ALA A 292 -3.06 -0.89 -15.37
CA ALA A 292 -3.14 -0.55 -13.94
C ALA A 292 -4.16 -1.38 -13.14
N PRO A 293 -5.42 -1.60 -13.59
CA PRO A 293 -6.35 -2.46 -12.86
C PRO A 293 -5.90 -3.92 -12.81
N ALA A 294 -5.28 -4.45 -13.87
CA ALA A 294 -4.75 -5.82 -13.87
C ALA A 294 -3.56 -5.96 -12.89
N PHE A 295 -2.66 -4.98 -12.87
CA PHE A 295 -1.56 -4.92 -11.91
C PHE A 295 -2.10 -4.88 -10.48
N ALA A 296 -3.05 -3.97 -10.17
CA ALA A 296 -3.68 -3.85 -8.85
C ALA A 296 -4.35 -5.14 -8.40
N ALA A 297 -5.14 -5.76 -9.29
CA ALA A 297 -5.79 -7.02 -9.00
C ALA A 297 -4.77 -8.14 -8.72
N SER A 298 -3.69 -8.24 -9.50
CA SER A 298 -2.62 -9.22 -9.25
C SER A 298 -2.00 -9.04 -7.86
N VAL A 299 -1.71 -7.81 -7.44
CA VAL A 299 -1.14 -7.51 -6.13
C VAL A 299 -2.10 -7.89 -5.01
N VAL A 300 -3.37 -7.50 -5.12
CA VAL A 300 -4.41 -7.87 -4.14
C VAL A 300 -4.53 -9.38 -4.03
N LEU A 301 -4.58 -10.09 -5.14
CA LEU A 301 -4.69 -11.55 -5.15
C LEU A 301 -3.47 -12.23 -4.53
N THR A 302 -2.24 -11.72 -4.72
CA THR A 302 -1.05 -12.28 -4.04
C THR A 302 -1.10 -12.09 -2.53
N ILE A 303 -1.61 -10.95 -2.05
CA ILE A 303 -1.80 -10.71 -0.61
C ILE A 303 -2.85 -11.68 -0.05
N LEU A 304 -3.97 -11.85 -0.74
CA LEU A 304 -5.02 -12.80 -0.36
C LEU A 304 -4.51 -14.25 -0.39
N ALA A 305 -3.71 -14.62 -1.39
CA ALA A 305 -3.10 -15.94 -1.49
C ALA A 305 -2.18 -16.21 -0.30
N LEU A 306 -1.31 -15.25 0.05
CA LEU A 306 -0.43 -15.34 1.22
C LEU A 306 -1.23 -15.55 2.52
N ASN A 307 -2.32 -14.82 2.69
CA ASN A 307 -3.21 -14.95 3.87
C ASN A 307 -3.97 -16.28 3.92
N LYS A 308 -3.97 -17.07 2.84
CA LYS A 308 -4.51 -18.44 2.79
C LYS A 308 -3.45 -19.52 2.97
N VAL A 309 -2.16 -19.17 2.98
CA VAL A 309 -1.08 -20.10 3.32
C VAL A 309 -1.15 -20.40 4.82
N ASP A 310 -1.15 -21.69 5.18
CA ASP A 310 -1.18 -22.09 6.59
C ASP A 310 0.04 -21.58 7.35
N HIS A 311 -0.19 -20.83 8.43
CA HIS A 311 0.89 -20.33 9.27
C HIS A 311 1.64 -21.48 9.99
N PRO A 312 2.98 -21.54 9.92
CA PRO A 312 3.80 -22.57 10.57
C PRO A 312 3.60 -22.67 12.09
N ASN A 313 3.36 -21.54 12.76
CA ASN A 313 3.28 -21.50 14.23
C ASN A 313 2.04 -22.18 14.84
N PHE A 314 1.02 -22.54 14.04
CA PHE A 314 -0.19 -23.15 14.60
C PHE A 314 0.00 -24.63 14.96
N GLN A 315 0.94 -25.34 14.32
CA GLN A 315 1.12 -26.77 14.56
C GLN A 315 1.92 -27.09 15.82
N LEU A 316 2.81 -26.20 16.26
CA LEU A 316 3.64 -26.41 17.46
C LEU A 316 2.89 -26.17 18.79
N GLN A 317 1.70 -25.58 18.75
CA GLN A 317 0.86 -25.40 19.95
C GLN A 317 -0.29 -26.40 20.06
N THR A 318 -0.52 -27.23 19.03
CA THR A 318 -1.61 -28.21 18.99
C THR A 318 -1.16 -29.65 19.19
N GLN A 319 0.15 -29.92 19.29
CA GLN A 319 0.59 -31.20 19.81
C GLN A 319 0.59 -31.11 21.34
N PRO A 320 -0.30 -31.84 22.05
CA PRO A 320 -0.04 -32.09 23.45
C PRO A 320 1.33 -32.78 23.52
N THR A 321 2.23 -32.24 24.33
CA THR A 321 3.43 -32.96 24.72
C THR A 321 3.02 -34.34 25.23
N PRO A 322 3.62 -35.43 24.72
CA PRO A 322 3.31 -36.77 25.18
C PRO A 322 3.63 -36.96 26.67
#